data_AF-A0A5K1E2N2-F1
#
_entry.id   AF-A0A5K1E2N2-F1
#
_cell.length_a   1.000
_cell.length_b   1.000
_cell.length_c   1.000
_cell.angle_alpha   90.00
_cell.angle_beta   90.00
_cell.angle_gamma   90.00
#
_symmetry.space_group_name_H-M   'P 1'
#
loop_
_entity.id
_entity.type
_entity.pdbx_description
1 polymer ?
#
loop_
_entity_poly.entity_id
_entity_poly.type
_entity_poly.pdbx_seq_one_letter_code
_entity_poly.pdbx_strand_id
1 'polypeptide(L)'
;EGKTPLDHLLQVPGTEKVQQLIRFHIEEQRKRKAIEACNEAEAKMAELEVELSTLVGLNDLKLQLRKWAKGMLLDERRRALGLKVAARRLPHMAFLGNPGT
;
A
#
# COMPACT_ATOMS: atom_id res chain seq x y z
N GLU A 1 16.79 -23.57 7.07
CA GLU A 1 16.83 -22.64 5.92
C GLU A 1 16.00 -23.23 4.78
N GLY A 2 14.82 -22.69 4.53
CA GLY A 2 13.90 -23.23 3.54
C GLY A 2 14.24 -22.72 2.15
N LYS A 3 14.85 -23.56 1.31
CA LYS A 3 14.96 -23.28 -0.13
C LYS A 3 13.54 -23.16 -0.69
N THR A 4 13.25 -22.04 -1.33
CA THR A 4 12.00 -21.88 -2.09
C THR A 4 12.04 -22.83 -3.29
N PRO A 5 10.89 -23.29 -3.83
CA PRO A 5 10.85 -24.10 -5.04
C PRO A 5 11.63 -23.49 -6.23
N LEU A 6 11.75 -22.16 -6.26
CA LEU A 6 12.57 -21.41 -7.23
C LEU A 6 14.08 -21.69 -7.08
N ASP A 7 14.56 -21.87 -5.84
CA ASP A 7 15.98 -22.10 -5.55
C ASP A 7 16.46 -23.48 -6.04
N HIS A 8 15.53 -24.41 -6.24
CA HIS A 8 15.80 -25.71 -6.84
C HIS A 8 15.95 -25.63 -8.36
N LEU A 9 15.20 -24.73 -9.01
CA LEU A 9 15.30 -24.49 -10.46
C LEU A 9 16.60 -23.77 -10.85
N LEU A 10 17.23 -23.03 -9.92
CA LEU A 10 18.52 -22.36 -10.13
C LEU A 10 19.70 -23.34 -10.29
N GLN A 11 19.58 -24.58 -9.80
CA GLN A 11 20.67 -25.56 -9.79
C GLN A 11 20.72 -26.43 -11.05
N VAL A 12 19.72 -26.36 -11.95
CA VAL A 12 19.59 -27.25 -13.10
C VAL A 12 20.12 -26.59 -14.40
N PRO A 13 21.17 -27.14 -15.04
CA PRO A 13 21.69 -26.63 -16.31
C PRO A 13 20.63 -26.65 -17.42
N GLY A 14 20.54 -25.60 -18.23
CA GLY A 14 19.61 -25.50 -19.37
C GLY A 14 18.22 -24.93 -19.07
N THR A 15 17.93 -24.54 -17.82
CA THR A 15 16.64 -23.95 -17.42
C THR A 15 16.56 -22.42 -17.58
N GLU A 16 17.58 -21.78 -18.17
CA GLU A 16 17.74 -20.32 -18.24
C GLU A 16 16.52 -19.58 -18.81
N LYS A 17 15.95 -20.10 -19.90
CA LYS A 17 14.74 -19.52 -20.53
C LYS A 17 13.54 -19.57 -19.59
N VAL A 18 13.35 -20.69 -18.90
CA VAL A 18 12.26 -20.87 -17.93
C VAL A 18 12.46 -19.93 -16.74
N GLN A 19 13.69 -19.79 -16.25
CA GLN A 19 14.03 -18.86 -15.19
C GLN A 19 13.76 -17.40 -15.58
N GLN A 20 14.10 -17.01 -16.82
CA GLN A 20 13.81 -15.67 -17.33
C GLN A 20 12.30 -15.42 -17.43
N LEU A 21 11.54 -16.37 -17.96
CA LEU A 21 10.07 -16.29 -18.05
C LEU A 21 9.41 -16.18 -16.67
N ILE A 22 9.86 -16.98 -15.70
CA ILE A 22 9.33 -16.93 -14.33
C ILE A 22 9.64 -15.58 -13.67
N ARG A 23 10.88 -15.09 -13.77
CA ARG A 23 11.25 -13.76 -13.25
C ARG A 23 10.41 -12.66 -13.89
N PHE A 24 10.28 -12.68 -15.20
CA PHE A 24 9.45 -11.72 -15.94
C PHE A 24 7.99 -11.77 -15.48
N HIS A 25 7.41 -12.97 -15.34
CA HIS A 25 6.04 -13.14 -14.86
C HIS A 25 5.86 -12.62 -13.43
N ILE A 26 6.77 -12.94 -12.52
CA ILE A 26 6.72 -12.44 -11.13
C ILE A 26 6.75 -10.91 -11.10
N GLU A 27 7.64 -10.29 -11.87
CA GLU A 27 7.73 -8.83 -11.97
C GLU A 27 6.45 -8.22 -12.57
N GLU A 28 5.90 -8.81 -13.63
CA GLU A 28 4.62 -8.38 -14.21
C GLU A 28 3.45 -8.51 -13.22
N GLN A 29 3.36 -9.61 -12.46
CA GLN A 29 2.35 -9.77 -11.42
C GLN A 29 2.52 -8.74 -10.30
N ARG A 30 3.76 -8.44 -9.88
CA ARG A 30 4.05 -7.40 -8.89
C ARG A 30 3.57 -6.04 -9.37
N LYS A 31 3.86 -5.67 -10.63
CA LYS A 31 3.38 -4.43 -11.23
C LYS A 31 1.85 -4.37 -11.25
N ARG A 32 1.18 -5.42 -11.74
CA ARG A 32 -0.28 -5.49 -11.78
C ARG A 32 -0.90 -5.31 -10.39
N LYS A 33 -0.40 -6.04 -9.40
CA LYS A 33 -0.85 -5.93 -8.02
C LYS A 33 -0.60 -4.54 -7.44
N ALA A 34 0.51 -3.90 -7.77
CA ALA A 34 0.79 -2.53 -7.33
C ALA A 34 -0.16 -1.50 -7.95
N ILE A 35 -0.54 -1.67 -9.22
CA ILE A 35 -1.52 -0.81 -9.90
C ILE A 35 -2.91 -0.99 -9.26
N GLU A 36 -3.33 -2.22 -9.05
CA GLU A 36 -4.61 -2.54 -8.43
C GLU A 36 -4.72 -1.96 -7.00
N ALA A 37 -3.67 -2.13 -6.19
CA ALA A 37 -3.61 -1.55 -4.85
C ALA A 37 -3.64 -0.02 -4.85
N CYS A 38 -2.98 0.64 -5.82
CA CYS A 38 -3.06 2.09 -5.99
C CYS A 38 -4.50 2.54 -6.32
N ASN A 39 -5.18 1.85 -7.25
CA ASN A 39 -6.54 2.19 -7.64
C ASN A 39 -7.53 2.02 -6.49
N GLU A 40 -7.43 0.92 -5.74
CA GLU A 40 -8.27 0.67 -4.56
C GLU A 40 -8.08 1.76 -3.51
N ALA A 41 -6.85 2.18 -3.28
CA ALA A 41 -6.53 3.16 -2.26
C ALA A 41 -6.91 4.60 -2.70
N GLU A 42 -6.86 4.92 -4.00
CA GLU A 42 -7.45 6.14 -4.56
C GLU A 42 -8.98 6.19 -4.38
N ALA A 43 -9.67 5.07 -4.60
CA ALA A 43 -11.11 4.98 -4.38
C ALA A 43 -11.47 5.24 -2.90
N LYS A 44 -10.74 4.63 -1.96
CA LYS A 44 -10.92 4.87 -0.51
C LYS A 44 -10.64 6.32 -0.11
N MET A 45 -9.64 6.96 -0.73
CA MET A 45 -9.36 8.38 -0.49
C MET A 45 -10.50 9.27 -1.00
N ALA A 46 -11.12 8.94 -2.14
CA ALA A 46 -12.26 9.67 -2.66
C ALA A 46 -13.48 9.54 -1.74
N GLU A 47 -13.76 8.35 -1.24
CA GLU A 47 -14.82 8.09 -0.26
C GLU A 47 -14.59 8.92 1.03
N LEU A 48 -13.36 8.92 1.55
CA LEU A 48 -13.00 9.76 2.70
C LEU A 48 -13.25 11.25 2.44
N GLU A 49 -12.89 11.78 1.28
CA GLU A 49 -13.12 13.20 0.96
C GLU A 49 -14.62 13.53 0.86
N VAL A 50 -15.44 12.60 0.34
CA VAL A 50 -16.91 12.74 0.32
C VAL A 50 -17.44 12.83 1.74
N GLU A 51 -17.08 11.90 2.62
CA GLU A 51 -17.51 11.89 4.02
C GLU A 51 -17.05 13.16 4.76
N LEU A 52 -15.80 13.59 4.57
CA LEU A 52 -15.29 14.83 5.17
C LEU A 52 -15.97 16.09 4.63
N SER A 53 -16.52 16.06 3.42
CA SER A 53 -17.24 17.18 2.83
C SER A 53 -18.63 17.39 3.44
N THR A 54 -19.24 16.33 3.98
CA THR A 54 -20.54 16.41 4.66
C THR A 54 -20.47 17.20 5.97
N LEU A 55 -19.32 17.16 6.65
CA LEU A 55 -19.10 17.88 7.90
C LEU A 55 -18.92 19.38 7.61
N VAL A 56 -19.56 20.27 8.35
CA VAL A 56 -19.36 21.71 8.19
C VAL A 56 -18.26 22.19 9.14
N GLY A 57 -17.29 22.97 8.63
CA GLY A 57 -16.19 23.52 9.43
C GLY A 57 -15.05 22.52 9.70
N LEU A 58 -14.38 22.67 10.85
CA LEU A 58 -13.26 21.82 11.33
C LEU A 58 -12.11 21.68 10.31
N ASN A 59 -11.78 22.76 9.59
CA ASN A 59 -10.81 22.74 8.49
C ASN A 59 -9.44 22.19 8.91
N ASP A 60 -8.97 22.55 10.11
CA ASP A 60 -7.67 22.10 10.62
C ASP A 60 -7.66 20.60 10.91
N LEU A 61 -8.73 20.07 11.51
CA LEU A 61 -8.88 18.64 11.76
C LEU A 61 -8.95 17.86 10.44
N LYS A 62 -9.74 18.32 9.48
CA LYS A 62 -9.83 17.72 8.15
C LYS A 62 -8.48 17.71 7.45
N LEU A 63 -7.70 18.78 7.57
CA LEU A 63 -6.36 18.85 7.00
C LEU A 63 -5.42 17.82 7.66
N GLN A 64 -5.50 17.63 8.98
CA GLN A 64 -4.72 16.61 9.68
C GLN A 64 -5.11 15.19 9.24
N LEU A 65 -6.41 14.90 9.14
CA LEU A 65 -6.91 13.60 8.66
C LEU A 65 -6.42 13.31 7.24
N ARG A 66 -6.50 14.29 6.33
CA ARG A 66 -5.97 14.16 4.96
C ARG A 66 -4.48 13.88 4.92
N LYS A 67 -3.68 14.57 5.74
CA LYS A 67 -2.23 14.33 5.84
C LYS A 67 -1.94 12.91 6.31
N TRP A 68 -2.70 12.43 7.30
CA TRP A 68 -2.54 11.09 7.83
C TRP A 68 -2.91 10.01 6.81
N ALA A 69 -4.07 10.14 6.17
CA ALA A 69 -4.53 9.22 5.13
C ALA A 69 -3.57 9.16 3.93
N LYS A 70 -3.10 10.31 3.44
CA LYS A 70 -2.07 10.38 2.38
C LYS A 70 -0.76 9.71 2.81
N GLY A 71 -0.37 9.83 4.07
CA GLY A 71 0.80 9.15 4.62
C GLY A 71 0.67 7.63 4.57
N MET A 72 -0.49 7.10 4.94
CA MET A 72 -0.78 5.66 4.89
C MET A 72 -0.78 5.13 3.45
N LEU A 73 -1.45 5.83 2.54
CA LEU A 73 -1.47 5.51 1.11
C LEU A 73 -0.06 5.40 0.52
N LEU A 74 0.80 6.36 0.88
CA LEU A 74 2.17 6.41 0.39
C LEU A 74 3.03 5.26 0.94
N ASP A 75 2.80 4.88 2.20
CA ASP A 75 3.45 3.71 2.81
C ASP A 75 2.98 2.38 2.16
N GLU A 76 1.70 2.26 1.83
CA GLU A 76 1.17 1.11 1.08
C GLU A 76 1.76 1.03 -0.33
N ARG A 77 1.81 2.15 -1.05
CA ARG A 77 2.42 2.22 -2.39
C ARG A 77 3.89 1.80 -2.36
N ARG A 78 4.65 2.26 -1.36
CA ARG A 78 6.05 1.83 -1.17
C ARG A 78 6.14 0.32 -0.93
N ARG A 79 5.25 -0.26 -0.13
CA ARG A 79 5.20 -1.69 0.14
C ARG A 79 4.85 -2.51 -1.10
N ALA A 80 3.93 -2.04 -1.93
CA ALA A 80 3.55 -2.68 -3.18
C ALA A 80 4.71 -2.71 -4.21
N LEU A 81 5.57 -1.69 -4.19
CA LEU A 81 6.80 -1.62 -4.98
C LEU A 81 7.96 -2.44 -4.40
N GLY A 82 7.75 -3.18 -3.30
CA GLY A 82 8.78 -3.97 -2.65
C GLY A 82 9.82 -3.15 -1.87
N LEU A 83 9.57 -1.86 -1.63
CA LEU A 83 10.43 -1.05 -0.78
C LEU A 83 10.24 -1.44 0.69
N LYS A 84 11.33 -1.42 1.46
CA LYS A 84 11.28 -1.68 2.90
C LYS A 84 10.61 -0.49 3.59
N VAL A 85 9.37 -0.68 4.01
CA VAL A 85 8.65 0.23 4.89
C VAL A 85 8.67 -0.37 6.29
N ALA A 86 9.12 0.38 7.28
CA ALA A 86 9.07 -0.06 8.67
C ALA A 86 7.62 -0.44 9.04
N ALA A 87 7.45 -1.52 9.81
CA ALA A 87 6.14 -1.90 10.31
C ALA A 87 5.61 -0.78 11.21
N ARG A 88 4.71 0.05 10.67
CA ARG A 88 4.06 1.10 11.44
C ARG A 88 3.05 0.42 12.35
N ARG A 89 3.18 0.61 13.65
CA ARG A 89 2.10 0.24 14.58
C ARG A 89 0.86 1.03 14.18
N LEU A 90 -0.30 0.37 14.20
CA LEU A 90 -1.59 1.04 13.97
C LEU A 90 -1.65 2.28 14.87
N PRO A 91 -1.76 3.50 14.31
CA PRO A 91 -1.76 4.70 15.12
C PRO A 91 -3.03 4.71 15.98
N HIS A 92 -2.88 4.73 17.30
CA HIS A 92 -3.99 5.05 18.18
C HIS A 92 -4.30 6.53 18.03
N MET A 93 -5.59 6.86 17.90
CA MET A 93 -6.06 8.24 17.76
C MET A 93 -6.96 8.57 18.96
N ALA A 94 -6.83 9.78 19.49
CA ALA A 94 -7.72 10.35 20.49
C ALA A 94 -8.28 11.65 19.94
N PHE A 95 -9.61 11.78 19.90
CA PHE A 95 -10.30 13.01 19.52
C PHE A 95 -10.71 13.73 20.80
N LEU A 96 -10.23 14.96 20.96
CA LEU A 96 -10.46 15.79 22.14
C LEU A 96 -11.07 17.11 21.68
N GLY A 97 -12.21 17.47 22.25
CA GLY A 97 -12.96 18.65 21.84
C GLY A 97 -14.18 18.89 22.70
N ASN A 98 -14.82 20.04 22.49
CA ASN A 98 -16.08 20.37 23.12
C ASN A 98 -17.21 19.51 22.52
N PRO A 99 -18.33 19.30 23.26
CA PRO A 99 -19.50 18.63 22.69
C PRO A 99 -19.98 19.32 21.41
N GLY A 100 -20.13 18.57 20.32
CA GLY A 100 -20.51 19.11 19.01
C GLY A 100 -19.35 19.56 18.12
N THR A 101 -18.10 19.18 18.46
CA THR A 101 -16.94 19.23 17.56
C THR A 101 -16.52 17.85 17.09
#